data_AF-A0A524EGG4-F1
#
_entry.id   AF-A0A524EGG4-F1
#
_cell.length_a   1.000
_cell.length_b   1.000
_cell.length_c   1.000
_cell.angle_alpha   90.00
_cell.angle_beta   90.00
_cell.angle_gamma   90.00
#
_symmetry.space_group_name_H-M   'P 1'
#
loop_
_entity.id
_entity.type
_entity.pdbx_description
1 polymer ?
#
loop_
_entity_poly.entity_id
_entity_poly.type
_entity_poly.pdbx_seq_one_letter_code
_entity_poly.pdbx_strand_id
1 'polypeptide(L)'
;MVNITLFNEKLRGCYWGLALGDALGRPVEFDSVESIRSKYGDNGVQVPEEDAYWTDDTEMTFAITNALLRLGNVETIAKLNDDYIGRTFAEEFIA
;
A
#
# COMPACT_ATOMS: atom_id res chain seq x y z
N MET A 1 -19.45 20.08 -5.76
CA MET A 1 -18.66 19.72 -6.96
C MET A 1 -17.30 19.24 -6.46
N VAL A 2 -16.90 17.99 -6.74
CA VAL A 2 -15.59 17.48 -6.32
C VAL A 2 -14.52 18.13 -7.20
N ASN A 3 -13.50 18.74 -6.59
CA ASN A 3 -12.33 19.20 -7.33
C ASN A 3 -11.53 17.97 -7.77
N ILE A 4 -11.66 17.59 -9.03
CA ILE A 4 -11.07 16.37 -9.61
C ILE A 4 -9.54 16.37 -9.46
N THR A 5 -8.90 17.53 -9.60
CA THR A 5 -7.44 17.66 -9.42
C THR A 5 -7.04 17.34 -7.99
N LEU A 6 -7.68 17.97 -7.01
CA LEU A 6 -7.39 17.72 -5.59
C LEU A 6 -7.68 16.27 -5.19
N PHE A 7 -8.73 15.65 -5.76
CA PHE A 7 -9.03 14.25 -5.53
C PHE A 7 -7.93 13.33 -6.07
N ASN A 8 -7.47 13.57 -7.30
CA ASN A 8 -6.38 12.79 -7.91
C ASN A 8 -5.05 12.96 -7.15
N GLU A 9 -4.75 14.16 -6.66
CA GLU A 9 -3.57 14.40 -5.83
C GLU A 9 -3.62 13.63 -4.52
N LYS A 10 -4.79 13.60 -3.85
CA LYS A 10 -4.98 12.81 -2.63
C LYS A 10 -4.83 11.31 -2.89
N LEU A 11 -5.43 10.80 -3.97
CA LEU A 11 -5.27 9.39 -4.35
C LEU A 11 -3.81 9.04 -4.60
N ARG A 12 -3.08 9.85 -5.37
CA ARG A 12 -1.63 9.65 -5.58
C ARG A 12 -0.86 9.71 -4.27
N GLY A 13 -1.19 10.68 -3.41
CA GLY A 13 -0.60 10.83 -2.09
C GLY A 13 -0.80 9.60 -1.20
N CYS A 14 -1.96 8.93 -1.29
CA CYS A 14 -2.19 7.69 -0.56
C CYS A 14 -1.25 6.56 -1.01
N TYR A 15 -1.09 6.33 -2.31
CA TYR A 15 -0.20 5.26 -2.81
C TYR A 15 1.27 5.58 -2.59
N TRP A 16 1.70 6.83 -2.82
CA TRP A 16 3.07 7.23 -2.54
C TRP A 16 3.38 7.22 -1.04
N GLY A 17 2.43 7.63 -0.20
CA GLY A 17 2.58 7.59 1.25
C GLY A 17 2.66 6.16 1.78
N LEU A 18 1.88 5.24 1.23
CA LEU A 18 1.98 3.81 1.52
C LEU A 18 3.38 3.28 1.18
N ALA A 19 3.79 3.39 -0.09
CA ALA A 19 5.06 2.84 -0.54
C ALA A 19 6.27 3.46 0.16
N LEU A 20 6.23 4.77 0.42
CA LEU A 20 7.29 5.46 1.14
C LEU A 20 7.33 5.08 2.62
N GLY A 21 6.16 4.97 3.27
CA GLY A 21 6.06 4.59 4.68
C GLY A 21 6.54 3.16 4.92
N ASP A 22 6.14 2.24 4.05
CA ASP A 22 6.62 0.86 4.00
C ASP A 22 8.15 0.83 3.84
N ALA A 23 8.68 1.43 2.77
CA ALA A 23 10.13 1.46 2.53
C ALA A 23 10.95 2.11 3.66
N LEU A 24 10.37 3.11 4.36
CA LEU A 24 11.01 3.77 5.50
C LEU A 24 11.01 2.87 6.76
N GLY A 25 9.96 2.08 6.95
CA GLY A 25 9.77 1.19 8.11
C GLY A 25 10.49 -0.15 7.97
N ARG A 26 10.60 -0.70 6.75
CA ARG A 26 11.20 -2.00 6.46
C ARG A 26 12.56 -2.24 7.13
N PRO A 27 13.54 -1.30 7.12
CA PRO A 27 14.85 -1.54 7.71
C PRO A 27 14.85 -1.73 9.24
N VAL A 28 13.73 -1.42 9.90
CA VAL A 28 13.58 -1.44 11.36
C VAL A 28 12.38 -2.26 11.84
N GLU A 29 11.79 -3.09 10.97
CA GLU A 29 10.54 -3.85 11.20
C GLU A 29 10.53 -4.71 12.48
N PHE A 30 11.71 -5.07 12.99
CA PHE A 30 11.88 -5.89 14.20
C PHE A 30 12.73 -5.21 15.28
N ASP A 31 13.09 -3.94 15.10
CA ASP A 31 13.84 -3.19 16.09
C ASP A 31 12.92 -2.63 17.19
N SER A 32 13.44 -2.57 18.42
CA SER A 32 12.75 -1.84 19.49
C SER A 32 12.84 -0.32 19.25
N VAL A 33 11.88 0.43 19.77
CA VAL A 33 11.90 1.91 19.67
C VAL A 33 13.19 2.50 20.26
N GLU A 34 13.72 1.91 21.33
CA GLU A 34 14.99 2.32 21.92
C GLU A 34 16.18 2.08 20.98
N SER A 35 16.22 0.94 20.28
CA SER A 35 17.24 0.63 19.27
C SER A 35 17.19 1.63 18.11
N ILE A 36 15.98 1.89 17.60
CA ILE A 36 15.74 2.85 16.52
C ILE A 36 16.21 4.25 16.94
N ARG A 37 15.84 4.71 18.14
CA ARG A 37 16.27 6.03 18.63
C ARG A 37 17.77 6.12 18.89
N SER A 38 18.37 5.05 19.39
CA SER A 38 19.83 4.98 19.57
C SER A 38 20.58 5.12 18.24
N LYS A 39 20.06 4.50 17.17
CA LYS A 39 20.67 4.52 15.83
C LYS A 39 20.37 5.79 15.03
N TYR A 40 19.14 6.31 15.08
CA TYR A 40 18.67 7.39 14.20
C TYR A 40 18.31 8.70 14.93
N GLY A 41 18.35 8.73 16.27
CA GLY A 41 17.94 9.86 17.10
C GLY A 41 16.46 9.84 17.48
N ASP A 42 16.03 10.81 18.30
CA ASP A 42 14.68 10.82 18.91
C ASP A 42 13.53 10.82 17.90
N ASN A 43 13.78 11.34 16.69
CA ASN A 43 12.80 11.37 15.60
C ASN A 43 12.72 10.04 14.81
N GLY A 44 13.62 9.09 15.06
CA GLY A 44 13.69 7.83 14.32
C GLY A 44 14.18 8.00 12.88
N VAL A 45 13.84 7.04 12.01
CA VAL A 45 14.22 7.08 10.59
C VAL A 45 13.55 8.26 9.90
N GLN A 46 14.32 9.17 9.30
CA GLN A 46 13.79 10.37 8.64
C GLN A 46 13.94 10.35 7.12
N VAL A 47 14.84 9.51 6.62
CA VAL A 47 15.14 9.41 5.19
C VAL A 47 15.19 7.92 4.86
N PRO A 48 14.57 7.48 3.75
CA PRO A 48 14.70 6.11 3.28
C PRO A 48 16.17 5.74 3.01
N GLU A 49 16.47 4.45 3.03
CA GLU A 49 17.75 3.97 2.50
C GLU A 49 17.89 4.32 1.00
N GLU A 50 19.11 4.33 0.48
CA GLU A 50 19.38 4.61 -0.95
C GLU A 50 18.55 3.68 -1.85
N ASP A 51 18.43 2.43 -1.43
CA ASP A 51 17.59 1.39 -2.00
C ASP A 51 16.26 1.30 -1.24
N ALA A 52 15.37 2.27 -1.48
CA ALA A 52 14.05 2.40 -0.86
C ALA A 52 13.03 1.35 -1.36
N TYR A 53 13.37 0.07 -1.26
CA TYR A 53 12.48 -1.04 -1.56
C TYR A 53 11.34 -1.13 -0.52
N TRP A 54 10.12 -1.25 -1.02
CA TRP A 54 8.91 -1.59 -0.27
C TRP A 54 8.76 -3.12 -0.07
N THR A 55 7.82 -3.54 0.78
CA THR A 55 7.53 -4.94 1.12
C THR A 55 6.18 -5.41 0.54
N ASP A 56 5.71 -6.55 1.05
CA ASP A 56 4.40 -7.12 0.79
C ASP A 56 3.25 -6.17 1.14
N ASP A 57 3.41 -5.23 2.08
CA ASP A 57 2.39 -4.21 2.38
C ASP A 57 1.99 -3.42 1.12
N THR A 58 2.99 -2.95 0.36
CA THR A 58 2.78 -2.23 -0.88
C THR A 58 2.30 -3.18 -1.99
N GLU A 59 2.95 -4.33 -2.17
CA GLU A 59 2.61 -5.29 -3.22
C GLU A 59 1.17 -5.80 -3.10
N MET A 60 0.76 -6.23 -1.90
CA MET A 60 -0.60 -6.71 -1.64
C MET A 60 -1.65 -5.60 -1.81
N THR A 61 -1.32 -4.36 -1.47
CA THR A 61 -2.23 -3.23 -1.70
C THR A 61 -2.44 -2.99 -3.19
N PHE A 62 -1.40 -3.06 -4.02
CA PHE A 62 -1.55 -2.97 -5.47
C PHE A 62 -2.35 -4.15 -6.03
N ALA A 63 -2.15 -5.37 -5.52
CA ALA A 63 -2.93 -6.54 -5.92
C ALA A 63 -4.43 -6.35 -5.64
N ILE A 64 -4.80 -5.90 -4.43
CA ILE A 64 -6.19 -5.57 -4.07
C ILE A 64 -6.74 -4.50 -5.01
N THR A 65 -5.95 -3.47 -5.29
CA THR A 65 -6.36 -2.35 -6.14
C THR A 65 -6.67 -2.82 -7.55
N ASN A 66 -5.80 -3.61 -8.15
CA ASN A 66 -6.00 -4.16 -9.48
C ASN A 66 -7.23 -5.08 -9.52
N ALA A 67 -7.42 -5.92 -8.49
CA ALA A 67 -8.59 -6.77 -8.38
C ALA A 67 -9.88 -5.95 -8.34
N LEU A 68 -9.92 -4.87 -7.55
CA LEU A 68 -11.07 -3.97 -7.48
C LEU A 68 -11.32 -3.25 -8.81
N LEU A 69 -10.27 -2.82 -9.51
CA LEU A 69 -10.40 -2.22 -10.84
C LEU A 69 -11.00 -3.20 -11.86
N ARG A 70 -10.65 -4.50 -11.76
CA ARG A 70 -11.22 -5.57 -12.59
C ARG A 70 -12.67 -5.90 -12.23
N LEU A 71 -13.01 -5.91 -10.94
CA LEU A 71 -14.34 -6.25 -10.43
C LEU A 71 -15.35 -5.12 -10.60
N GLY A 72 -14.90 -3.86 -10.59
CA GLY A 72 -15.72 -2.67 -10.77
C GLY A 72 -16.23 -2.07 -9.46
N ASN A 73 -17.41 -1.44 -9.51
CA ASN A 73 -18.00 -0.78 -8.35
C ASN A 73 -18.77 -1.76 -7.45
N VAL A 74 -19.21 -1.26 -6.29
CA VAL A 74 -19.93 -2.03 -5.28
C VAL A 74 -21.21 -2.65 -5.85
N GLU A 75 -21.93 -1.93 -6.71
CA GLU A 75 -23.19 -2.41 -7.32
C GLU A 75 -22.95 -3.56 -8.30
N THR A 76 -21.81 -3.58 -9.00
CA THR A 76 -21.39 -4.70 -9.85
C THR A 76 -20.95 -5.87 -8.99
N ILE A 77 -20.08 -5.63 -8.00
CA ILE A 77 -19.56 -6.68 -7.10
C ILE A 77 -20.70 -7.44 -6.42
N ALA A 78 -21.73 -6.74 -5.92
CA ALA A 78 -22.86 -7.34 -5.23
C ALA A 78 -23.69 -8.32 -6.09
N LYS A 79 -23.46 -8.37 -7.40
CA LYS A 79 -24.14 -9.27 -8.36
C LYS A 79 -23.24 -10.41 -8.83
N LEU A 80 -21.96 -10.40 -8.48
CA LEU A 80 -21.00 -11.43 -8.87
C LEU A 80 -21.11 -12.65 -7.93
N ASN A 81 -20.67 -13.81 -8.43
CA ASN A 81 -20.48 -14.98 -7.60
C ASN A 81 -19.19 -14.85 -6.77
N ASP A 82 -19.22 -15.30 -5.52
CA ASP A 82 -18.09 -15.30 -4.59
C ASP A 82 -16.86 -16.02 -5.18
N ASP A 83 -17.06 -17.09 -5.96
CA ASP A 83 -15.95 -17.80 -6.63
C ASP A 83 -15.21 -16.90 -7.63
N TYR A 84 -15.94 -16.04 -8.34
CA TYR A 84 -15.34 -15.12 -9.32
C TYR A 84 -14.57 -14.00 -8.62
N ILE A 85 -15.12 -13.49 -7.52
CA ILE A 85 -14.44 -12.50 -6.67
C ILE A 85 -13.15 -13.11 -6.13
N GLY A 86 -13.24 -14.26 -5.47
CA GLY A 86 -12.09 -14.95 -4.87
C GLY A 86 -11.01 -15.28 -5.90
N ARG A 87 -11.38 -15.78 -7.09
CA ARG A 87 -10.43 -16.04 -8.17
C ARG A 87 -9.74 -14.77 -8.67
N THR A 88 -10.47 -13.67 -8.83
CA THR A 88 -9.90 -12.40 -9.29
C THR A 88 -8.86 -11.88 -8.31
N PHE A 89 -9.13 -11.93 -7.00
CA PHE A 89 -8.15 -11.62 -5.97
C PHE A 89 -6.96 -12.57 -6.02
N ALA A 90 -7.19 -13.88 -6.05
CA ALA A 90 -6.10 -14.87 -6.08
C ALA A 90 -5.18 -14.68 -7.29
N GLU A 91 -5.71 -14.33 -8.46
CA GLU A 91 -4.92 -14.05 -9.66
C GLU A 91 -4.01 -12.82 -9.48
N GLU A 92 -4.48 -11.74 -8.84
CA GLU A 92 -3.65 -10.55 -8.60
C GLU A 92 -2.62 -10.75 -7.49
N PHE A 93 -2.85 -11.65 -6.54
CA PHE A 93 -1.93 -11.93 -5.43
C PHE A 93 -0.82 -12.94 -5.78
N ILE A 94 -1.01 -13.73 -6.83
CA ILE A 94 -0.11 -14.83 -7.21
C ILE A 94 0.63 -14.54 -8.53
N ALA A 95 0.19 -13.54 -9.31
CA ALA A 95 0.82 -13.12 -10.57
C ALA A 95 2.12 -12.34 -10.35
#